data_AF-A0AAP0MXB5-F1
#
_entry.id   AF-A0AAP0MXB5-F1
#
_cell.length_a   1.000
_cell.length_b   1.000
_cell.length_c   1.000
_cell.angle_alpha   90.00
_cell.angle_beta   90.00
_cell.angle_gamma   90.00
#
_symmetry.space_group_name_H-M   'P 1'
#
loop_
_entity.id
_entity.type
_entity.pdbx_description
1 polymer ?
#
loop_
_entity_poly.entity_id
_entity_poly.type
_entity_poly.pdbx_seq_one_letter_code
_entity_poly.pdbx_strand_id
1 'polypeptide(L)'
;MAAEKEGGIVKKGHEEGLKLAVALLKKFELPEGLLPLANVVEVGYVESTGYMWIVQQNKVEHEFKMISKLVSYDTEINGYVDKMKIKKLRGVKAKELMLWPPMAAEMASEKEGGIVKKGHEEGLKLAVSLLKKFELPEGLLPLANVIEVGHVESTGYVWIVQQTKVEHLFKMIGKLVRYDTEISAYIEKKKIKKLKGVKAKELMLWPAVSEATVDDPPTGKIHLKGLAGISKTFPVEAFAAAQ
;
A
#
# COMPACT_ATOMS: atom_id res chain seq x y z
N MET A 1 -21.02 9.97 33.78
CA MET A 1 -21.12 10.15 32.32
C MET A 1 -22.30 11.04 31.88
N ALA A 2 -23.33 11.30 32.71
CA ALA A 2 -24.44 12.18 32.31
C ALA A 2 -24.11 13.69 32.34
N ALA A 3 -23.29 14.15 33.29
CA ALA A 3 -22.96 15.57 33.44
C ALA A 3 -22.17 16.17 32.26
N GLU A 4 -21.36 15.37 31.55
CA GLU A 4 -20.57 15.84 30.41
C GLU A 4 -21.40 16.05 29.15
N LYS A 5 -22.61 15.49 29.09
CA LYS A 5 -23.54 15.61 27.95
C LYS A 5 -24.53 16.78 28.10
N GLU A 6 -24.53 17.44 29.27
CA GLU A 6 -25.49 18.49 29.59
C GLU A 6 -25.33 19.70 28.66
N GLY A 7 -26.46 20.22 28.14
CA GLY A 7 -26.46 21.31 27.16
C GLY A 7 -25.95 20.92 25.76
N GLY A 8 -25.74 19.63 25.48
CA GLY A 8 -25.25 19.15 24.20
C GLY A 8 -26.29 19.14 23.09
N ILE A 9 -25.85 19.47 21.87
CA ILE A 9 -26.61 19.20 20.65
C ILE A 9 -26.52 17.70 20.38
N VAL A 10 -27.66 17.02 20.25
CA VAL A 10 -27.72 15.58 19.99
C VAL A 10 -28.47 15.29 18.70
N LYS A 11 -27.84 14.50 17.82
CA LYS A 11 -28.43 13.99 16.59
C LYS A 11 -28.55 12.48 16.68
N LYS A 12 -29.78 11.98 16.53
CA LYS A 12 -30.10 10.55 16.57
C LYS A 12 -30.26 10.01 15.16
N GLY A 13 -29.98 8.71 15.01
CA GLY A 13 -30.04 8.01 13.73
C GLY A 13 -28.77 8.20 12.89
N HIS A 14 -28.56 7.26 11.98
CA HIS A 14 -27.28 7.13 11.28
C HIS A 14 -26.93 8.36 10.44
N GLU A 15 -27.87 8.83 9.63
CA GLU A 15 -27.64 9.91 8.67
C GLU A 15 -27.35 11.26 9.37
N GLU A 16 -28.22 11.66 10.29
CA GLU A 16 -28.07 12.93 11.02
C GLU A 16 -26.87 12.91 11.98
N GLY A 17 -26.59 11.75 12.58
CA GLY A 17 -25.40 11.55 13.41
C GLY A 17 -24.11 11.69 12.59
N LEU A 18 -24.03 11.06 11.41
CA LEU A 18 -22.89 11.20 10.50
C LEU A 18 -22.68 12.64 10.06
N LYS A 19 -23.75 13.35 9.67
CA LYS A 19 -23.68 14.77 9.29
C LYS A 19 -23.07 15.61 10.41
N LEU A 20 -23.51 15.41 11.66
CA LEU A 20 -22.93 16.12 12.80
C LEU A 20 -21.46 15.76 13.02
N ALA A 21 -21.10 14.47 12.98
CA ALA A 21 -19.71 14.04 13.15
C ALA A 21 -18.77 14.66 12.11
N VAL A 22 -19.14 14.64 10.82
CA VAL A 22 -18.36 15.25 9.74
C VAL A 22 -18.27 16.77 9.92
N ALA A 23 -19.36 17.43 10.30
CA ALA A 23 -19.37 18.86 10.56
C ALA A 23 -18.42 19.25 11.72
N LEU A 24 -18.35 18.45 12.78
CA LEU A 24 -17.41 18.65 13.88
C LEU A 24 -15.97 18.47 13.41
N LEU A 25 -15.67 17.37 12.69
CA LEU A 25 -14.32 17.15 12.16
C LEU A 25 -13.87 18.33 11.30
N LYS A 26 -14.73 18.81 10.40
CA LYS A 26 -14.47 19.98 9.57
C LYS A 26 -14.30 21.27 10.40
N LYS A 27 -15.19 21.53 11.37
CA LYS A 27 -15.14 22.70 12.26
C LYS A 27 -13.81 22.79 13.01
N PHE A 28 -13.25 21.64 13.38
CA PHE A 28 -12.00 21.55 14.14
C PHE A 28 -10.78 21.22 13.28
N GLU A 29 -10.88 21.31 11.95
CA GLU A 29 -9.77 21.05 11.02
C GLU A 29 -9.16 19.64 11.20
N LEU A 30 -9.99 18.65 11.53
CA LEU A 30 -9.63 17.25 11.61
C LEU A 30 -9.96 16.53 10.30
N PRO A 31 -9.20 15.47 9.93
CA PRO A 31 -9.50 14.68 8.74
C PRO A 31 -10.90 14.05 8.82
N GLU A 32 -11.73 14.23 7.78
CA GLU A 32 -13.10 13.70 7.74
C GLU A 32 -13.14 12.16 7.82
N GLY A 33 -12.08 11.49 7.37
CA GLY A 33 -11.92 10.03 7.47
C GLY A 33 -11.44 9.51 8.83
N LEU A 34 -11.26 10.38 9.84
CA LEU A 34 -10.72 9.99 11.15
C LEU A 34 -11.67 9.06 11.94
N LEU A 35 -12.98 9.17 11.69
CA LEU A 35 -14.03 8.42 12.37
C LEU A 35 -14.87 7.66 11.33
N PRO A 36 -14.43 6.47 10.90
CA PRO A 36 -15.18 5.60 9.99
C PRO A 36 -16.32 4.92 10.75
N LEU A 37 -17.41 5.66 10.96
CA LEU A 37 -18.56 5.22 11.75
C LEU A 37 -19.53 4.37 10.91
N ALA A 38 -20.13 3.35 11.51
CA ALA A 38 -21.15 2.51 10.87
C ALA A 38 -22.29 2.22 11.85
N ASN A 39 -23.53 2.21 11.36
CA ASN A 39 -24.74 1.96 12.18
C ASN A 39 -24.80 2.87 13.42
N VAL A 40 -24.63 4.17 13.18
CA VAL A 40 -24.63 5.21 14.24
C VAL A 40 -26.04 5.33 14.83
N VAL A 41 -26.09 5.29 16.16
CA VAL A 41 -27.31 5.44 16.97
C VAL A 41 -27.50 6.91 17.34
N GLU A 42 -26.46 7.56 17.86
CA GLU A 42 -26.47 8.98 18.15
C GLU A 42 -25.06 9.59 18.12
N VAL A 43 -24.99 10.88 17.82
CA VAL A 43 -23.80 11.72 17.98
C VAL A 43 -24.20 12.95 18.75
N GLY A 44 -23.38 13.36 19.70
CA GLY A 44 -23.61 14.59 20.45
C GLY A 44 -22.35 15.41 20.65
N TYR A 45 -22.56 16.70 20.90
CA TYR A 45 -21.50 17.68 21.08
C TYR A 45 -21.95 18.81 22.00
N VAL A 46 -21.10 19.17 22.96
CA VAL A 46 -21.30 20.29 23.88
C VAL A 46 -20.35 21.41 23.50
N GLU A 47 -20.90 22.54 23.03
CA GLU A 47 -20.09 23.63 22.50
C GLU A 47 -19.22 24.35 23.53
N SER A 48 -19.72 24.51 24.76
CA SER A 48 -19.01 25.20 25.84
C SER A 48 -17.78 24.45 26.33
N THR A 49 -17.73 23.12 26.19
CA THR A 49 -16.65 22.28 26.72
C THR A 49 -15.83 21.60 25.63
N GLY A 50 -16.34 21.54 24.40
CA GLY A 50 -15.76 20.75 23.31
C GLY A 50 -15.97 19.24 23.48
N TYR A 51 -16.79 18.80 24.44
CA TYR A 51 -17.06 17.38 24.64
C TYR A 51 -17.90 16.82 23.49
N MET A 52 -17.48 15.68 22.93
CA MET A 52 -18.23 14.95 21.92
C MET A 52 -18.39 13.49 22.31
N TRP A 53 -19.49 12.88 21.88
CA TRP A 53 -19.69 11.44 21.98
C TRP A 53 -20.40 10.89 20.75
N ILE A 54 -20.14 9.62 20.47
CA ILE A 54 -20.72 8.85 19.39
C ILE A 54 -21.13 7.50 19.97
N VAL A 55 -22.36 7.09 19.68
CA VAL A 55 -22.89 5.76 19.99
C VAL A 55 -23.21 5.07 18.68
N GLN A 56 -22.72 3.85 18.52
CA GLN A 56 -22.95 3.00 17.35
C GLN A 56 -23.34 1.59 17.79
N GLN A 57 -24.07 0.87 16.94
CA GLN A 57 -24.59 -0.45 17.29
C GLN A 57 -23.48 -1.50 17.47
N ASN A 58 -22.46 -1.44 16.62
CA ASN A 58 -21.42 -2.45 16.55
C ASN A 58 -20.05 -1.81 16.67
N LYS A 59 -19.12 -2.55 17.26
CA LYS A 59 -17.69 -2.23 17.16
C LYS A 59 -17.26 -2.30 15.69
N VAL A 60 -16.48 -1.33 15.25
CA VAL A 60 -15.95 -1.24 13.88
C VAL A 60 -14.43 -1.33 13.93
N GLU A 61 -13.84 -2.03 12.97
CA GLU A 61 -12.40 -1.99 12.73
C GLU A 61 -12.14 -1.34 11.37
N HIS A 62 -11.15 -0.45 11.33
CA HIS A 62 -10.78 0.24 10.11
C HIS A 62 -9.27 0.21 9.93
N GLU A 63 -8.85 -0.11 8.71
CA GLU A 63 -7.45 -0.14 8.31
C GLU A 63 -7.08 1.16 7.58
N PHE A 64 -6.23 1.96 8.23
CA PHE A 64 -5.63 3.12 7.61
C PHE A 64 -4.42 2.69 6.77
N LYS A 65 -4.66 2.33 5.50
CA LYS A 65 -3.65 1.81 4.57
C LYS A 65 -2.38 2.66 4.46
N MET A 66 -2.53 3.99 4.44
CA MET A 66 -1.38 4.91 4.30
C MET A 66 -0.40 4.87 5.47
N ILE A 67 -0.85 4.47 6.65
CA ILE A 67 -0.02 4.37 7.86
C ILE A 67 0.05 2.94 8.40
N SER A 68 -0.52 1.98 7.67
CA SER A 68 -0.57 0.56 8.02
C SER A 68 -1.04 0.30 9.46
N LYS A 69 -2.07 1.02 9.93
CA LYS A 69 -2.64 0.85 11.27
C LYS A 69 -4.08 0.34 11.21
N LEU A 70 -4.35 -0.71 11.97
CA LEU A 70 -5.71 -1.14 12.28
C LEU A 70 -6.17 -0.43 13.55
N VAL A 71 -7.28 0.28 13.44
CA VAL A 71 -7.88 1.00 14.56
C VAL A 71 -9.25 0.42 14.82
N SER A 72 -9.51 0.12 16.09
CA SER A 72 -10.81 -0.39 16.53
C SER A 72 -11.59 0.71 17.24
N TYR A 73 -12.86 0.86 16.85
CA TYR A 73 -13.81 1.85 17.33
C TYR A 73 -14.92 1.10 18.08
N ASP A 74 -14.98 1.25 19.39
CA ASP A 74 -15.96 0.61 20.27
C ASP A 74 -17.38 1.18 20.04
N THR A 75 -18.39 0.61 20.71
CA THR A 75 -19.79 1.04 20.55
C THR A 75 -20.09 2.41 21.14
N GLU A 76 -19.26 2.88 22.09
CA GLU A 76 -19.30 4.23 22.63
C GLU A 76 -17.90 4.86 22.51
N ILE A 77 -17.84 6.00 21.82
CA ILE A 77 -16.63 6.78 21.59
C ILE A 77 -16.88 8.16 22.18
N ASN A 78 -15.93 8.69 22.95
CA ASN A 78 -16.05 10.04 23.52
C ASN A 78 -14.69 10.71 23.70
N GLY A 79 -14.70 12.03 23.80
CA GLY A 79 -13.50 12.83 24.02
C GLY A 79 -13.79 14.32 23.94
N TYR A 80 -12.73 15.11 24.05
CA TYR A 80 -12.81 16.57 23.93
C TYR A 80 -12.12 17.00 22.66
N VAL A 81 -12.89 17.54 21.71
CA VAL A 81 -12.38 18.03 20.45
C VAL A 81 -11.92 19.49 20.59
N ASP A 82 -10.77 19.79 20.01
CA ASP A 82 -10.12 21.09 19.97
C ASP A 82 -9.49 21.24 18.57
N LYS A 83 -9.02 22.43 18.21
CA LYS A 83 -8.45 22.67 16.88
C LYS A 83 -7.31 21.67 16.60
N MET A 84 -7.49 20.89 15.53
CA MET A 84 -6.59 19.84 15.03
C MET A 84 -6.27 18.70 16.02
N LYS A 85 -7.02 18.53 17.11
CA LYS A 85 -6.73 17.47 18.11
C LYS A 85 -7.96 17.00 18.87
N ILE A 86 -7.93 15.75 19.33
CA ILE A 86 -8.92 15.20 20.26
C ILE A 86 -8.19 14.74 21.53
N LYS A 87 -8.60 15.25 22.69
CA LYS A 87 -8.04 14.92 24.01
C LYS A 87 -8.93 13.91 24.73
N LYS A 88 -8.31 13.09 25.58
CA LYS A 88 -8.99 12.07 26.40
C LYS A 88 -9.94 11.19 25.56
N LEU A 89 -9.54 10.86 24.33
CA LEU A 89 -10.32 10.02 23.44
C LEU A 89 -10.43 8.60 24.04
N ARG A 90 -11.67 8.16 24.25
CA ARG A 90 -12.03 6.82 24.74
C ARG A 90 -12.84 6.11 23.67
N GLY A 91 -12.80 4.78 23.69
CA GLY A 91 -13.49 3.93 22.70
C GLY A 91 -12.77 3.83 21.35
N VAL A 92 -11.60 4.46 21.18
CA VAL A 92 -10.75 4.28 20.00
C VAL A 92 -9.43 3.67 20.46
N LYS A 93 -9.08 2.51 19.91
CA LYS A 93 -7.83 1.80 20.22
C LYS A 93 -7.10 1.52 18.93
N ALA A 94 -5.91 2.11 18.78
CA ALA A 94 -4.96 1.63 17.80
C ALA A 94 -4.52 0.23 18.26
N LYS A 95 -4.85 -0.79 17.49
CA LYS A 95 -4.29 -2.11 17.74
C LYS A 95 -2.87 -2.05 17.19
N GLU A 96 -1.90 -2.16 18.09
CA GLU A 96 -0.57 -2.57 17.68
C GLU A 96 -0.76 -3.94 17.03
N LEU A 97 -0.44 -4.01 15.75
CA LEU A 97 -0.75 -5.15 14.92
C LEU A 97 0.28 -6.26 15.21
N MET A 98 0.27 -6.79 16.43
CA MET A 98 1.10 -7.95 16.81
C MET A 98 0.80 -9.18 15.93
N LEU A 99 -0.32 -9.15 15.19
CA LEU A 99 -0.78 -10.22 14.31
C LEU A 99 -1.03 -9.77 12.87
N TRP A 100 -0.26 -8.81 12.35
CA TRP A 100 -0.06 -8.70 10.89
C TRP A 100 1.20 -9.48 10.51
N PRO A 101 1.26 -10.15 9.35
CA PRO A 101 2.49 -10.81 8.94
C PRO A 101 3.67 -9.83 9.00
N PRO A 102 4.81 -10.22 9.60
CA PRO A 102 6.00 -9.38 9.75
C PRO A 102 6.41 -8.66 8.45
N MET A 103 6.03 -9.24 7.31
CA MET A 103 6.19 -8.68 5.97
C MET A 103 5.74 -7.22 5.82
N ALA A 104 4.65 -6.74 6.42
CA ALA A 104 4.21 -5.35 6.19
C ALA A 104 5.02 -4.31 6.98
N ALA A 105 5.42 -4.64 8.21
CA ALA A 105 6.33 -3.82 9.00
C ALA A 105 7.75 -3.84 8.39
N GLU A 106 8.20 -5.00 7.93
CA GLU A 106 9.45 -5.16 7.16
C GLU A 106 9.41 -4.29 5.90
N MET A 107 8.32 -4.35 5.10
CA MET A 107 8.14 -3.51 3.90
C MET A 107 8.11 -2.00 4.20
N ALA A 108 7.58 -1.56 5.34
CA ALA A 108 7.60 -0.15 5.72
C ALA A 108 9.01 0.32 6.09
N SER A 109 9.79 -0.52 6.78
CA SER A 109 11.20 -0.25 7.09
C SER A 109 12.10 -0.28 5.85
N GLU A 110 11.86 -1.20 4.91
CA GLU A 110 12.66 -1.34 3.68
C GLU A 110 12.53 -0.14 2.74
N LYS A 111 11.44 0.65 2.86
CA LYS A 111 11.19 1.85 2.04
C LYS A 111 11.80 3.13 2.62
N GLU A 112 12.33 3.09 3.84
CA GLU A 112 12.83 4.28 4.52
C GLU A 112 13.99 4.92 3.75
N GLY A 113 13.94 6.25 3.59
CA GLY A 113 14.94 7.00 2.81
C GLY A 113 14.87 6.83 1.29
N GLY A 114 13.86 6.12 0.78
CA GLY A 114 13.68 5.89 -0.66
C GLY A 114 13.19 7.11 -1.43
N ILE A 115 13.68 7.25 -2.67
CA ILE A 115 13.10 8.16 -3.65
C ILE A 115 11.81 7.54 -4.16
N VAL A 116 10.71 8.29 -4.14
CA VAL A 116 9.39 7.83 -4.58
C VAL A 116 8.86 8.73 -5.69
N LYS A 117 8.43 8.11 -6.80
CA LYS A 117 7.74 8.77 -7.91
C LYS A 117 6.33 8.23 -8.02
N LYS A 118 5.36 9.14 -7.93
CA LYS A 118 3.92 8.83 -7.99
C LYS A 118 3.37 9.12 -9.37
N GLY A 119 2.34 8.38 -9.75
CA GLY A 119 1.67 8.49 -11.05
C GLY A 119 2.39 7.73 -12.15
N HIS A 120 1.65 7.45 -13.21
CA HIS A 120 2.07 6.48 -14.22
C HIS A 120 3.34 6.90 -14.96
N GLU A 121 3.40 8.14 -15.45
CA GLU A 121 4.51 8.62 -16.26
C GLU A 121 5.82 8.71 -15.48
N GLU A 122 5.80 9.36 -14.30
CA GLU A 122 6.99 9.55 -13.47
C GLU A 122 7.46 8.22 -12.85
N GLY A 123 6.53 7.34 -12.49
CA GLY A 123 6.84 5.99 -12.01
C GLY A 123 7.52 5.15 -13.10
N LEU A 124 6.98 5.15 -14.33
CA LEU A 124 7.61 4.46 -15.46
C LEU A 124 9.01 4.99 -15.78
N LYS A 125 9.17 6.33 -15.82
CA LYS A 125 10.49 6.95 -16.03
C LYS A 125 11.50 6.49 -14.99
N LEU A 126 11.11 6.43 -13.71
CA LEU A 126 11.99 5.93 -12.65
C LEU A 126 12.30 4.44 -12.85
N ALA A 127 11.31 3.59 -13.11
CA ALA A 127 11.51 2.16 -13.30
C ALA A 127 12.50 1.86 -14.46
N VAL A 128 12.30 2.49 -15.62
CA VAL A 128 13.20 2.35 -16.78
C VAL A 128 14.60 2.88 -16.46
N SER A 129 14.70 4.01 -15.77
CA SER A 129 15.99 4.57 -15.35
C SER A 129 16.76 3.64 -14.41
N LEU A 130 16.07 2.94 -13.51
CA LEU A 130 16.67 1.93 -12.64
C LEU A 130 17.15 0.73 -13.44
N LEU A 131 16.32 0.16 -14.31
CA LEU A 131 16.73 -0.97 -15.16
C LEU A 131 17.99 -0.61 -15.96
N LYS A 132 18.01 0.57 -16.58
CA LYS A 132 19.18 1.06 -17.32
C LYS A 132 20.41 1.26 -16.43
N LYS A 133 20.25 1.93 -15.27
CA LYS A 133 21.34 2.18 -14.31
C LYS A 133 22.01 0.89 -13.83
N PHE A 134 21.21 -0.16 -13.63
CA PHE A 134 21.69 -1.45 -13.17
C PHE A 134 21.96 -2.44 -14.31
N GLU A 135 22.03 -1.99 -15.57
CA GLU A 135 22.36 -2.82 -16.74
C GLU A 135 21.42 -4.03 -16.92
N LEU A 136 20.13 -3.84 -16.64
CA LEU A 136 19.06 -4.79 -16.87
C LEU A 136 18.27 -4.41 -18.13
N PRO A 137 17.59 -5.37 -18.78
CA PRO A 137 16.81 -5.10 -19.98
C PRO A 137 15.65 -4.14 -19.69
N GLU A 138 15.53 -3.04 -20.43
CA GLU A 138 14.57 -1.96 -20.15
C GLU A 138 13.09 -2.40 -20.33
N GLY A 139 12.84 -3.48 -21.08
CA GLY A 139 11.51 -4.07 -21.26
C GLY A 139 11.14 -5.16 -20.25
N LEU A 140 11.96 -5.39 -19.22
CA LEU A 140 11.73 -6.45 -18.23
C LEU A 140 10.47 -6.20 -17.39
N LEU A 141 10.00 -4.96 -17.29
CA LEU A 141 8.85 -4.56 -16.48
C LEU A 141 7.79 -3.86 -17.35
N PRO A 142 6.90 -4.61 -18.01
CA PRO A 142 5.77 -4.07 -18.77
C PRO A 142 4.66 -3.59 -17.81
N LEU A 143 4.92 -2.50 -17.11
CA LEU A 143 4.01 -1.93 -16.10
C LEU A 143 2.85 -1.16 -16.75
N ALA A 144 1.67 -1.20 -16.14
CA ALA A 144 0.49 -0.45 -16.58
C ALA A 144 -0.24 0.16 -15.38
N ASN A 145 -0.85 1.33 -15.54
CA ASN A 145 -1.61 2.03 -14.48
C ASN A 145 -0.81 2.13 -13.16
N VAL A 146 0.45 2.55 -13.27
CA VAL A 146 1.38 2.66 -12.13
C VAL A 146 0.91 3.76 -11.18
N ILE A 147 0.80 3.41 -9.90
CA ILE A 147 0.46 4.30 -8.79
C ILE A 147 1.74 4.93 -8.24
N GLU A 148 2.74 4.11 -7.94
CA GLU A 148 4.05 4.59 -7.49
C GLU A 148 5.17 3.59 -7.82
N VAL A 149 6.38 4.14 -7.96
CA VAL A 149 7.63 3.39 -8.00
C VAL A 149 8.57 4.04 -7.00
N GLY A 150 9.29 3.23 -6.23
CA GLY A 150 10.30 3.74 -5.32
C GLY A 150 11.57 2.91 -5.32
N HIS A 151 12.66 3.55 -4.90
CA HIS A 151 13.98 2.96 -4.80
C HIS A 151 14.74 3.53 -3.60
N VAL A 152 15.30 2.65 -2.78
CA VAL A 152 16.24 2.99 -1.71
C VAL A 152 17.65 2.75 -2.20
N GLU A 153 18.38 3.84 -2.51
CA GLU A 153 19.72 3.78 -3.10
C GLU A 153 20.74 3.01 -2.23
N SER A 154 20.64 3.12 -0.90
CA SER A 154 21.59 2.49 0.02
C SER A 154 21.45 0.97 0.11
N THR A 155 20.26 0.43 -0.13
CA THR A 155 19.98 -1.01 -0.01
C THR A 155 19.73 -1.69 -1.36
N GLY A 156 19.46 -0.90 -2.41
CA GLY A 156 18.96 -1.40 -3.69
C GLY A 156 17.51 -1.87 -3.64
N TYR A 157 16.76 -1.58 -2.57
CA TYR A 157 15.36 -2.01 -2.48
C TYR A 157 14.49 -1.21 -3.47
N VAL A 158 13.71 -1.92 -4.28
CA VAL A 158 12.77 -1.34 -5.25
C VAL A 158 11.37 -1.87 -4.97
N TRP A 159 10.38 -1.00 -5.09
CA TRP A 159 8.98 -1.40 -5.09
C TRP A 159 8.19 -0.67 -6.18
N ILE A 160 7.17 -1.36 -6.67
CA ILE A 160 6.25 -0.85 -7.68
C ILE A 160 4.83 -1.20 -7.21
N VAL A 161 3.95 -0.21 -7.29
CA VAL A 161 2.52 -0.36 -7.01
C VAL A 161 1.76 0.04 -8.27
N GLN A 162 0.85 -0.82 -8.72
CA GLN A 162 0.00 -0.60 -9.89
C GLN A 162 -1.46 -0.95 -9.58
N GLN A 163 -2.41 -0.32 -10.27
CA GLN A 163 -3.84 -0.46 -9.98
C GLN A 163 -4.37 -1.88 -10.20
N THR A 164 -3.87 -2.55 -11.24
CA THR A 164 -4.36 -3.86 -11.66
C THR A 164 -3.20 -4.80 -11.96
N LYS A 165 -3.44 -6.10 -11.87
CA LYS A 165 -2.46 -7.09 -12.35
C LYS A 165 -2.30 -6.96 -13.86
N VAL A 166 -1.10 -7.20 -14.35
CA VAL A 166 -0.79 -7.17 -15.79
C VAL A 166 -0.29 -8.53 -16.22
N GLU A 167 -0.77 -9.02 -17.35
CA GLU A 167 -0.18 -10.15 -18.04
C GLU A 167 0.48 -9.66 -19.32
N HIS A 168 1.72 -10.07 -19.55
CA HIS A 168 2.48 -9.71 -20.72
C HIS A 168 3.07 -10.96 -21.38
N LEU A 169 2.91 -11.06 -22.69
CA LEU A 169 3.49 -12.12 -23.50
C LEU A 169 4.79 -11.61 -24.12
N PHE A 170 5.92 -12.13 -23.63
CA PHE A 170 7.22 -11.94 -24.26
C PHE A 170 7.27 -12.78 -25.54
N LYS A 171 6.90 -12.16 -26.68
CA LYS A 171 6.64 -12.84 -27.95
C LYS A 171 7.83 -13.66 -28.44
N MET A 172 9.04 -13.11 -28.32
CA MET A 172 10.28 -13.75 -28.80
C MET A 172 10.53 -15.12 -28.16
N ILE A 173 10.11 -15.30 -26.90
CA ILE A 173 10.30 -16.54 -26.14
C ILE A 173 8.98 -17.28 -25.85
N GLY A 174 7.85 -16.76 -26.34
CA GLY A 174 6.52 -17.32 -26.10
C GLY A 174 6.14 -17.45 -24.63
N LYS A 175 6.70 -16.61 -23.73
CA LYS A 175 6.46 -16.71 -22.28
C LYS A 175 5.47 -15.67 -21.81
N LEU A 176 4.37 -16.13 -21.22
CA LEU A 176 3.37 -15.30 -20.56
C LEU A 176 3.78 -15.08 -19.10
N VAL A 177 3.90 -13.82 -18.70
CA VAL A 177 4.33 -13.41 -17.37
C VAL A 177 3.26 -12.52 -16.75
N ARG A 178 2.92 -12.79 -15.50
CA ARG A 178 1.96 -12.04 -14.70
C ARG A 178 2.70 -11.21 -13.65
N TYR A 179 2.33 -9.95 -13.58
CA TYR A 179 2.80 -8.95 -12.62
C TYR A 179 1.63 -8.60 -11.69
N ASP A 180 1.82 -8.78 -10.39
CA ASP A 180 0.83 -8.46 -9.37
C ASP A 180 0.74 -6.93 -9.15
N THR A 181 -0.23 -6.49 -8.34
CA THR A 181 -0.45 -5.06 -8.02
C THR A 181 0.66 -4.46 -7.16
N GLU A 182 1.40 -5.30 -6.44
CA GLU A 182 2.57 -4.92 -5.67
C GLU A 182 3.74 -5.82 -6.06
N ILE A 183 4.83 -5.22 -6.48
CA ILE A 183 6.08 -5.88 -6.88
C ILE A 183 7.19 -5.29 -6.02
N SER A 184 8.05 -6.14 -5.49
CA SER A 184 9.24 -5.68 -4.78
C SER A 184 10.43 -6.58 -5.04
N ALA A 185 11.62 -6.01 -4.95
CA ALA A 185 12.88 -6.72 -5.15
C ALA A 185 14.05 -5.91 -4.60
N TYR A 186 15.22 -6.54 -4.62
CA TYR A 186 16.50 -5.89 -4.44
C TYR A 186 17.24 -5.88 -5.77
N ILE A 187 17.60 -4.70 -6.25
CA ILE A 187 18.31 -4.49 -7.51
C ILE A 187 19.80 -4.28 -7.24
N GLU A 188 20.61 -5.00 -8.01
CA GLU A 188 22.06 -4.87 -8.05
C GLU A 188 22.48 -4.83 -9.52
N LYS A 189 23.75 -4.48 -9.78
CA LYS A 189 24.29 -4.49 -11.13
C LYS A 189 24.02 -5.86 -11.78
N LYS A 190 23.29 -5.85 -12.90
CA LYS A 190 22.87 -7.02 -13.70
C LYS A 190 22.05 -8.06 -12.95
N LYS A 191 21.48 -7.73 -11.78
CA LYS A 191 20.82 -8.72 -10.93
C LYS A 191 19.61 -8.16 -10.20
N ILE A 192 18.58 -9.01 -10.08
CA ILE A 192 17.41 -8.80 -9.24
C ILE A 192 17.34 -9.97 -8.25
N LYS A 193 17.20 -9.67 -6.95
CA LYS A 193 17.08 -10.64 -5.87
C LYS A 193 15.76 -10.47 -5.12
N LYS A 194 15.30 -11.57 -4.49
CA LYS A 194 14.09 -11.59 -3.65
C LYS A 194 12.87 -10.97 -4.35
N LEU A 195 12.75 -11.19 -5.66
CA LEU A 195 11.64 -10.69 -6.46
C LEU A 195 10.33 -11.30 -5.97
N LYS A 196 9.37 -10.43 -5.66
CA LYS A 196 8.01 -10.76 -5.26
C LYS A 196 7.02 -10.12 -6.24
N GLY A 197 5.87 -10.76 -6.43
CA GLY A 197 4.80 -10.25 -7.31
C GLY A 197 4.98 -10.53 -8.80
N VAL A 198 5.94 -11.38 -9.19
CA VAL A 198 6.14 -11.79 -10.60
C VAL A 198 6.01 -13.30 -10.73
N LYS A 199 5.21 -13.76 -11.70
CA LYS A 199 4.97 -15.19 -11.99
C LYS A 199 5.07 -15.45 -13.49
N ALA A 200 5.76 -16.52 -13.88
CA ALA A 200 5.88 -16.91 -15.28
C ALA A 200 5.05 -18.18 -15.53
N LYS A 201 4.19 -18.17 -16.54
CA LYS A 201 3.34 -19.32 -16.86
C LYS A 201 4.19 -20.48 -17.35
N GLU A 202 3.98 -21.65 -16.75
CA GLU A 202 4.57 -22.91 -17.19
C GLU A 202 3.50 -23.98 -17.18
N LEU A 203 3.17 -24.52 -18.36
CA LEU A 203 2.02 -25.40 -18.57
C LEU A 203 0.73 -24.78 -17.97
N MET A 204 0.14 -25.44 -16.96
CA MET A 204 -1.08 -25.01 -16.26
C MET A 204 -0.78 -24.24 -14.96
N LEU A 205 0.49 -24.00 -14.62
CA LEU A 205 0.93 -23.39 -13.36
C LEU A 205 1.51 -21.99 -13.55
N TRP A 206 1.53 -21.23 -12.46
CA TRP A 206 2.11 -19.89 -12.36
C TRP A 206 3.18 -19.82 -11.27
N PRO A 207 4.32 -20.52 -11.45
CA PRO A 207 5.43 -20.42 -10.50
C PRO A 207 5.93 -18.98 -10.37
N ALA A 208 6.31 -18.62 -9.14
CA ALA A 208 6.92 -17.32 -8.86
C ALA A 208 8.36 -17.28 -9.39
N VAL A 209 8.75 -16.11 -9.90
CA VAL A 209 10.13 -15.77 -10.24
C VAL A 209 10.71 -14.99 -9.06
N SER A 210 11.82 -15.46 -8.51
CA SER A 210 12.43 -14.90 -7.30
C SER A 210 13.76 -14.19 -7.56
N GLU A 211 14.44 -14.49 -8.67
CA GLU A 211 15.69 -13.83 -9.05
C GLU A 211 15.79 -13.69 -10.58
N ALA A 212 16.49 -12.65 -11.02
CA ALA A 212 16.94 -12.48 -12.40
C ALA A 212 18.43 -12.14 -12.42
N THR A 213 19.21 -12.68 -13.35
CA THR A 213 20.63 -12.34 -13.51
C THR A 213 20.98 -12.26 -14.99
N VAL A 214 21.64 -11.20 -15.40
CA VAL A 214 22.13 -11.00 -16.77
C VAL A 214 23.62 -11.33 -16.78
N ASP A 215 24.03 -12.14 -17.75
CA ASP A 215 25.44 -12.46 -17.95
C ASP A 215 26.24 -11.23 -18.37
N ASP A 216 27.53 -11.23 -18.04
CA ASP A 216 28.46 -10.30 -18.66
C ASP A 216 28.59 -10.62 -20.17
N PRO A 217 28.74 -9.59 -21.03
CA PRO A 217 29.05 -9.80 -22.43
C PRO A 217 30.21 -10.80 -22.60
N PRO A 218 30.15 -11.70 -23.59
CA PRO A 218 29.38 -11.57 -24.82
C PRO A 218 28.09 -12.40 -24.90
N THR A 219 27.70 -13.14 -23.87
CA THR A 219 26.64 -14.17 -24.03
C THR A 219 25.24 -13.60 -24.20
N GLY A 220 24.98 -12.37 -23.71
CA GLY A 220 23.70 -11.67 -23.90
C GLY A 220 22.51 -12.43 -23.33
N LYS A 221 22.70 -13.20 -22.26
CA LYS A 221 21.65 -14.06 -21.67
C LYS A 221 21.15 -13.52 -20.34
N ILE A 222 19.88 -13.78 -20.08
CA ILE A 222 19.24 -13.56 -18.79
C ILE A 222 18.76 -14.89 -18.21
N HIS A 223 19.02 -15.08 -16.92
CA HIS A 223 18.63 -16.23 -16.13
C HIS A 223 17.52 -15.84 -15.16
N LEU A 224 16.35 -16.47 -15.29
CA LEU A 224 15.22 -16.30 -14.39
C LEU A 224 15.09 -17.52 -13.49
N LYS A 225 15.21 -17.32 -12.19
CA LYS A 225 15.15 -18.38 -11.18
C LYS A 225 13.84 -18.32 -10.41
N GLY A 226 13.17 -19.46 -10.27
CA GLY A 226 11.99 -19.61 -9.43
C GLY A 226 12.30 -20.12 -8.02
N LEU A 227 11.28 -20.13 -7.16
CA LEU A 227 11.40 -20.54 -5.75
C LEU A 227 11.85 -21.99 -5.54
N ALA A 228 11.62 -22.88 -6.52
CA ALA A 228 12.04 -24.28 -6.47
C ALA A 228 13.48 -24.51 -7.00
N GLY A 229 14.28 -23.45 -7.18
CA GLY A 229 15.64 -23.54 -7.71
C GLY A 229 15.73 -23.78 -9.22
N ILE A 230 14.59 -23.93 -9.90
CA ILE A 230 14.54 -24.07 -11.36
C ILE A 230 14.92 -22.73 -12.00
N SER A 231 15.96 -22.76 -12.81
CA SER A 231 16.40 -21.62 -13.61
C SER A 231 16.06 -21.83 -15.09
N LYS A 232 15.62 -20.75 -15.75
CA LYS A 232 15.40 -20.70 -17.20
C LYS A 232 16.24 -19.59 -17.80
N THR A 233 16.83 -19.87 -18.95
CA THR A 233 17.75 -18.96 -19.63
C THR A 233 17.15 -18.50 -20.95
N PHE A 234 17.25 -17.21 -21.23
CA PHE A 234 16.68 -16.56 -22.41
C PHE A 234 17.66 -15.55 -22.99
N PRO A 235 17.53 -15.20 -24.29
CA PRO A 235 18.24 -14.04 -24.85
C PRO A 235 17.75 -12.74 -24.21
N VAL A 236 18.67 -11.81 -23.93
CA VAL A 236 18.37 -10.49 -23.34
C VAL A 236 17.45 -9.67 -24.24
N GLU A 237 17.58 -9.82 -25.57
CA GLU A 237 16.78 -9.13 -26.58
C GLU A 237 15.30 -9.45 -26.44
N ALA A 238 14.95 -10.63 -25.89
CA ALA A 238 13.57 -10.99 -25.58
C ALA A 238 12.96 -10.15 -24.45
N PHE A 239 13.72 -9.26 -23.81
CA PHE A 239 13.27 -8.35 -22.76
C PHE A 239 13.63 -6.89 -23.10
N ALA A 240 13.90 -6.58 -24.37
CA ALA A 240 14.10 -5.20 -24.81
C ALA A 240 12.79 -4.38 -24.71
N ALA A 241 12.93 -3.06 -24.61
CA ALA A 241 11.80 -2.14 -24.65
C ALA A 241 11.08 -2.25 -26.02
N ALA A 242 9.74 -2.20 -26.01
CA ALA A 242 8.85 -2.26 -27.18
C ALA A 242 8.76 -3.61 -27.91
N GLN A 243 8.09 -4.59 -27.30
CA GLN A 243 7.71 -5.88 -27.92
C GLN A 243 6.22 -6.23 -27.75
#